data_AF-A0A0S8K5U1-F1
#
_entry.id   AF-A0A0S8K5U1-F1
#
_cell.length_a   1.000
_cell.length_b   1.000
_cell.length_c   1.000
_cell.angle_alpha   90.00
_cell.angle_beta   90.00
_cell.angle_gamma   90.00
#
_symmetry.space_group_name_H-M   'P 1'
#
loop_
_entity.id
_entity.type
_entity.pdbx_description
1 polymer ?
#
loop_
_entity_poly.entity_id
_entity_poly.type
_entity_poly.pdbx_seq_one_letter_code
_entity_poly.pdbx_strand_id
1 'polypeptide(L)'
;MLRFSIIFLILLVLAIICCGPDKPEQAKVEEKIAIERWPGEGVPVIASTGSEDSLPLYSQPGDEKPDGHLPVQPHQHFHWDKSLIVVKKLGKLEILENCIIAAYVYDSFEDNKLAEGKARELNFSSGMILDVVCYAAEGYYIFRHLDKYIEMGSSHKCQRMLASPQTEWWVRITIDDKPIGWVRVDEERVSVVDRRF
;
A
#
# COMPACT_ATOMS: atom_id res chain seq x y z
N MET A 1 25.10 -29.09 -59.32
CA MET A 1 24.03 -29.19 -58.30
C MET A 1 24.61 -28.88 -56.91
N LEU A 2 24.99 -27.62 -56.63
CA LEU A 2 25.68 -27.27 -55.37
C LEU A 2 25.32 -25.87 -54.85
N ARG A 3 24.15 -25.33 -55.24
CA ARG A 3 23.72 -23.96 -54.87
C ARG A 3 22.46 -23.91 -53.99
N PHE A 4 21.78 -25.03 -53.76
CA PHE A 4 20.57 -25.07 -52.94
C PHE A 4 20.83 -25.35 -51.44
N SER A 5 21.99 -25.90 -51.08
CA SER A 5 22.26 -26.30 -49.68
C SER A 5 22.68 -25.16 -48.76
N ILE A 6 23.15 -24.02 -49.29
CA ILE A 6 23.66 -22.91 -48.46
C ILE A 6 22.51 -21.99 -47.98
N ILE A 7 21.46 -21.80 -48.80
CA ILE A 7 20.33 -20.93 -48.43
C ILE A 7 19.48 -21.57 -47.33
N PHE A 8 19.35 -22.90 -47.32
CA PHE A 8 18.61 -23.62 -46.28
C PHE A 8 19.31 -23.58 -44.92
N LEU A 9 20.65 -23.55 -44.91
CA LEU A 9 21.43 -23.48 -43.68
C LEU A 9 21.38 -22.07 -43.04
N ILE A 10 21.30 -21.01 -43.86
CA ILE A 10 21.20 -19.62 -43.35
C ILE A 10 19.82 -19.33 -42.75
N LEU A 11 18.74 -19.90 -43.32
CA LEU A 11 17.39 -19.76 -42.75
C LEU A 11 17.20 -20.52 -41.43
N LEU A 12 17.89 -21.65 -41.24
CA LEU A 12 17.82 -22.41 -39.99
C LEU A 12 18.55 -21.70 -38.83
N VAL A 13 19.66 -21.00 -39.11
CA VAL A 13 20.42 -20.25 -38.10
C VAL A 13 19.69 -18.97 -37.68
N LEU A 14 18.93 -18.33 -38.59
CA LEU A 14 18.11 -17.15 -38.26
C LEU A 14 16.86 -17.49 -37.44
N ALA A 15 16.30 -18.70 -37.57
CA ALA A 15 15.16 -19.12 -36.75
C ALA A 15 15.53 -19.44 -35.29
N ILE A 16 16.78 -19.84 -35.03
CA ILE A 16 17.25 -20.20 -33.68
C ILE A 16 17.64 -18.96 -32.85
N ILE A 17 17.88 -17.81 -33.50
CA ILE A 17 18.25 -16.56 -32.81
C ILE A 17 17.00 -15.78 -32.33
N CYS A 18 15.79 -16.11 -32.81
CA CYS A 18 14.55 -15.44 -32.40
C CYS A 18 13.86 -16.05 -31.18
N CYS A 19 14.34 -17.18 -30.66
CA CYS A 19 13.87 -17.76 -29.40
C CYS A 19 14.94 -17.59 -28.34
N GLY A 20 15.14 -16.34 -27.89
CA GLY A 20 15.82 -16.10 -26.62
C GLY A 20 15.06 -16.87 -25.54
N PRO A 21 15.75 -17.51 -24.57
CA PRO A 21 15.06 -18.15 -23.46
C PRO A 21 14.21 -17.08 -22.78
N ASP A 22 12.89 -17.27 -22.78
CA ASP A 22 11.98 -16.53 -21.92
C ASP A 22 12.61 -16.54 -20.54
N LYS A 23 13.12 -15.39 -20.10
CA LYS A 23 13.54 -15.23 -18.72
C LYS A 23 12.30 -15.62 -17.92
N PRO A 24 12.37 -16.61 -17.01
CA PRO A 24 11.26 -16.87 -16.14
C PRO A 24 10.94 -15.54 -15.47
N GLU A 25 9.75 -15.03 -15.76
CA GLU A 25 9.17 -13.89 -15.08
C GLU A 25 9.25 -14.26 -13.60
N GLN A 26 10.27 -13.73 -12.93
CA GLN A 26 10.49 -14.01 -11.52
C GLN A 26 9.20 -13.56 -10.86
N ALA A 27 8.43 -14.53 -10.36
CA ALA A 27 7.23 -14.27 -9.59
C ALA A 27 7.65 -13.28 -8.51
N LYS A 28 7.26 -12.02 -8.73
CA LYS A 28 7.67 -10.90 -7.89
C LYS A 28 7.05 -11.23 -6.55
N VAL A 29 7.88 -11.64 -5.58
CA VAL A 29 7.43 -11.90 -4.21
C VAL A 29 6.60 -10.70 -3.82
N GLU A 30 5.31 -10.94 -3.57
CA GLU A 30 4.35 -9.88 -3.30
C GLU A 30 4.76 -9.26 -1.96
N GLU A 31 5.52 -8.16 -2.06
CA GLU A 31 6.07 -7.46 -0.91
C GLU A 31 4.89 -6.96 -0.07
N LYS A 32 4.79 -7.42 1.18
CA LYS A 32 3.77 -6.96 2.12
C LYS A 32 4.09 -5.51 2.47
N ILE A 33 3.41 -4.56 1.82
CA ILE A 33 3.60 -3.14 2.09
C ILE A 33 2.80 -2.78 3.35
N ALA A 34 3.49 -2.28 4.37
CA ALA A 34 2.90 -1.71 5.58
C ALA A 34 3.46 -0.31 5.80
N ILE A 35 2.59 0.65 6.13
CA ILE A 35 2.95 2.06 6.31
C ILE A 35 2.47 2.54 7.67
N GLU A 36 3.35 3.15 8.46
CA GLU A 36 3.03 3.76 9.76
C GLU A 36 2.24 5.07 9.58
N ARG A 37 0.92 4.94 9.50
CA ARG A 37 -0.06 6.02 9.32
C ARG A 37 -1.39 5.62 9.93
N TRP A 38 -2.30 6.59 10.08
CA TRP A 38 -3.72 6.37 10.32
C TRP A 38 -4.55 7.15 9.27
N PRO A 39 -5.78 6.71 8.98
CA PRO A 39 -6.64 7.40 8.02
C PRO A 39 -7.23 8.70 8.58
N GLY A 40 -7.31 9.74 7.74
CA GLY A 40 -7.93 11.04 8.05
C GLY A 40 -7.12 11.97 8.96
N GLU A 41 -7.61 13.21 9.11
CA GLU A 41 -6.97 14.27 9.92
C GLU A 41 -7.17 14.08 11.43
N GLY A 42 -6.20 14.49 12.25
CA GLY A 42 -6.25 14.31 13.71
C GLY A 42 -6.03 12.86 14.16
N VAL A 43 -5.67 12.67 15.43
CA VAL A 43 -5.38 11.34 16.00
C VAL A 43 -6.70 10.63 16.32
N PRO A 44 -7.01 9.48 15.71
CA PRO A 44 -8.29 8.80 15.90
C PRO A 44 -8.42 8.23 17.31
N VAL A 45 -9.57 8.47 17.90
CA VAL A 45 -10.05 7.78 19.10
C VAL A 45 -10.89 6.60 18.64
N ILE A 46 -10.49 5.40 19.06
CA ILE A 46 -11.16 4.16 18.69
C ILE A 46 -11.88 3.55 19.89
N ALA A 47 -12.97 2.85 19.61
CA ALA A 47 -13.71 2.10 20.61
C ALA A 47 -14.26 0.80 20.02
N SER A 48 -14.62 -0.14 20.88
CA SER A 48 -15.40 -1.30 20.46
C SER A 48 -16.78 -0.86 20.00
N THR A 49 -17.34 -1.55 19.02
CA THR A 49 -18.71 -1.27 18.55
C THR A 49 -19.76 -1.85 19.50
N GLY A 50 -19.38 -2.84 20.31
CA GLY A 50 -20.28 -3.61 21.17
C GLY A 50 -21.00 -4.77 20.47
N SER A 51 -20.59 -5.10 19.23
CA SER A 51 -21.10 -6.27 18.50
C SER A 51 -20.61 -7.60 19.08
N GLU A 52 -19.47 -7.59 19.77
CA GLU A 52 -18.82 -8.76 20.36
C GLU A 52 -18.35 -8.44 21.79
N ASP A 53 -18.19 -9.48 22.61
CA ASP A 53 -17.68 -9.42 23.99
C ASP A 53 -16.15 -9.55 24.08
N SER A 54 -15.50 -9.83 22.95
CA SER A 54 -14.05 -9.90 22.84
C SER A 54 -13.55 -9.49 21.45
N LEU A 55 -12.32 -8.99 21.37
CA LEU A 55 -11.66 -8.61 20.12
C LEU A 55 -10.51 -9.57 19.80
N PRO A 56 -10.34 -10.00 18.55
CA PRO A 56 -9.18 -10.80 18.16
C PRO A 56 -7.89 -9.96 18.29
N LEU A 57 -6.89 -10.53 18.95
CA LEU A 57 -5.54 -9.97 19.10
C LEU A 57 -4.56 -10.70 18.21
N TYR A 58 -3.70 -9.94 17.53
CA TYR A 58 -2.69 -10.45 16.61
C TYR A 58 -1.30 -10.00 17.06
N SER A 59 -0.31 -10.86 16.89
CA SER A 59 1.09 -10.54 17.13
C SER A 59 1.66 -9.62 16.05
N GLN A 60 1.18 -9.73 14.80
CA GLN A 60 1.52 -8.85 13.68
C GLN A 60 0.28 -8.46 12.85
N PRO A 61 0.25 -7.24 12.29
CA PRO A 61 -0.80 -6.82 11.37
C PRO A 61 -0.87 -7.68 10.11
N GLY A 62 -2.09 -8.03 9.70
CA GLY A 62 -2.35 -8.74 8.46
C GLY A 62 -2.10 -10.25 8.50
N ASP A 63 -1.85 -10.81 9.68
CA ASP A 63 -1.87 -12.26 9.91
C ASP A 63 -3.29 -12.80 9.75
N GLU A 64 -3.41 -14.04 9.28
CA GLU A 64 -4.73 -14.65 8.99
C GLU A 64 -5.45 -15.12 10.26
N LYS A 65 -4.71 -15.39 11.33
CA LYS A 65 -5.25 -15.99 12.57
C LYS A 65 -4.85 -15.17 13.78
N PRO A 66 -5.78 -14.93 14.71
CA PRO A 66 -5.46 -14.27 15.96
C PRO A 66 -4.67 -15.22 16.89
N ASP A 67 -3.77 -14.64 17.67
CA ASP A 67 -2.99 -15.32 18.70
C ASP A 67 -3.75 -15.36 20.05
N GLY A 68 -4.77 -14.52 20.19
CA GLY A 68 -5.57 -14.43 21.40
C GLY A 68 -6.81 -13.55 21.21
N HIS A 69 -7.52 -13.31 22.31
CA HIS A 69 -8.67 -12.42 22.34
C HIS A 69 -8.58 -11.49 23.56
N LEU A 70 -8.98 -10.24 23.37
CA LEU A 70 -9.11 -9.24 24.41
C LEU A 70 -10.58 -9.16 24.83
N PRO A 71 -10.97 -9.49 26.06
CA PRO A 71 -12.31 -9.21 26.55
C PRO A 71 -12.60 -7.71 26.53
N VAL A 72 -13.77 -7.31 26.02
CA VAL A 72 -14.15 -5.90 25.90
C VAL A 72 -15.58 -5.65 26.33
N GLN A 73 -15.82 -4.46 26.86
CA GLN A 73 -17.18 -3.95 27.06
C GLN A 73 -17.68 -3.26 25.78
N PRO A 74 -18.99 -3.20 25.54
CA PRO A 74 -19.55 -2.36 24.48
C PRO A 74 -19.11 -0.90 24.62
N HIS A 75 -18.66 -0.30 23.51
CA HIS A 75 -18.20 1.09 23.45
C HIS A 75 -16.99 1.40 24.34
N GLN A 76 -16.21 0.37 24.70
CA GLN A 76 -14.96 0.55 25.43
C GLN A 76 -13.94 1.28 24.54
N HIS A 77 -13.41 2.40 25.04
CA HIS A 77 -12.33 3.13 24.39
C HIS A 77 -10.99 2.41 24.58
N PHE A 78 -10.13 2.48 23.56
CA PHE A 78 -8.80 1.89 23.62
C PHE A 78 -7.69 2.94 23.54
N HIS A 79 -6.64 2.70 24.31
CA HIS A 79 -5.35 3.34 24.12
C HIS A 79 -4.53 2.55 23.10
N TRP A 80 -3.83 3.26 22.22
CA TRP A 80 -2.95 2.68 21.23
C TRP A 80 -1.72 3.57 21.02
N ASP A 81 -0.59 2.95 20.67
CA ASP A 81 0.71 3.64 20.54
C ASP A 81 1.33 3.54 19.15
N LYS A 82 0.83 2.62 18.31
CA LYS A 82 1.23 2.46 16.91
C LYS A 82 0.03 2.19 16.02
N SER A 83 0.18 2.59 14.76
CA SER A 83 -0.83 2.43 13.72
C SER A 83 -0.16 2.02 12.41
N LEU A 84 -0.74 1.04 11.72
CA LEU A 84 -0.24 0.55 10.44
C LEU A 84 -1.39 0.42 9.44
N ILE A 85 -1.15 0.91 8.22
CA ILE A 85 -1.98 0.61 7.06
C ILE A 85 -1.28 -0.53 6.30
N VAL A 86 -1.92 -1.69 6.25
CA VAL A 86 -1.44 -2.88 5.53
C VAL A 86 -2.12 -2.92 4.16
N VAL A 87 -1.32 -2.97 3.10
CA VAL A 87 -1.83 -3.03 1.73
C VAL A 87 -2.07 -4.48 1.33
N LYS A 88 -3.33 -4.81 1.01
CA LYS A 88 -3.73 -6.13 0.50
C LYS A 88 -3.69 -6.18 -1.02
N LYS A 89 -4.02 -5.07 -1.67
CA LYS A 89 -4.00 -4.94 -3.12
C LYS A 89 -3.70 -3.52 -3.54
N LEU A 90 -2.77 -3.36 -4.48
CA LEU A 90 -2.46 -2.06 -5.07
C LEU A 90 -3.63 -1.55 -5.93
N GLY A 91 -3.89 -0.26 -5.82
CA GLY A 91 -4.74 0.47 -6.74
C GLY A 91 -3.99 0.84 -8.02
N LYS A 92 -4.70 1.44 -8.97
CA LYS A 92 -4.18 1.87 -10.26
C LYS A 92 -4.67 3.28 -10.56
N LEU A 93 -3.73 4.18 -10.85
CA LEU A 93 -3.98 5.54 -11.27
C LEU A 93 -3.44 5.73 -12.69
N GLU A 94 -4.24 6.29 -13.58
CA GLU A 94 -3.82 6.66 -14.93
C GLU A 94 -3.58 8.16 -15.01
N ILE A 95 -2.48 8.53 -15.67
CA ILE A 95 -2.18 9.90 -16.07
C ILE A 95 -2.82 10.16 -17.44
N LEU A 96 -3.76 11.09 -17.50
CA LEU A 96 -4.56 11.37 -18.70
C LEU A 96 -3.80 12.24 -19.71
N GLU A 97 -2.98 13.16 -19.22
CA GLU A 97 -2.22 14.12 -20.03
C GLU A 97 -0.85 14.38 -19.41
N ASN A 98 0.10 14.87 -20.21
CA ASN A 98 1.42 15.23 -19.67
C ASN A 98 1.24 16.32 -18.61
N CYS A 99 1.74 16.09 -17.40
CA CYS A 99 1.61 17.06 -16.30
C CYS A 99 2.83 17.06 -15.37
N ILE A 100 2.96 18.16 -14.63
CA ILE A 100 3.94 18.34 -13.56
C ILE A 100 3.17 18.39 -12.26
N ILE A 101 3.53 17.51 -11.32
CA ILE A 101 2.87 17.42 -10.02
C ILE A 101 3.91 17.68 -8.92
N ALA A 102 3.57 18.62 -8.03
CA ALA A 102 4.32 18.82 -6.79
C ALA A 102 4.00 17.68 -5.83
N ALA A 103 5.03 17.01 -5.34
CA ALA A 103 4.89 15.84 -4.49
C ALA A 103 6.04 15.73 -3.49
N TYR A 104 5.84 14.92 -2.45
CA TYR A 104 6.91 14.50 -1.55
C TYR A 104 7.41 13.12 -1.98
N VAL A 105 8.72 12.98 -2.13
CA VAL A 105 9.37 11.73 -2.52
C VAL A 105 10.10 11.12 -1.33
N TYR A 106 9.85 9.84 -1.10
CA TYR A 106 10.40 9.05 -0.01
C TYR A 106 11.21 7.87 -0.57
N ASP A 107 12.37 7.63 0.04
CA ASP A 107 13.21 6.49 -0.29
C ASP A 107 12.66 5.19 0.31
N SER A 108 11.95 5.27 1.44
CA SER A 108 11.32 4.16 2.16
C SER A 108 10.26 4.68 3.13
N PHE A 109 9.29 3.85 3.52
CA PHE A 109 8.35 4.13 4.63
C PHE A 109 8.67 3.39 5.92
N GLU A 110 9.90 2.90 6.08
CA GLU A 110 10.34 2.33 7.36
C GLU A 110 10.28 3.36 8.49
N ASP A 111 9.82 2.90 9.67
CA ASP A 111 9.66 3.60 10.96
C ASP A 111 10.05 5.09 10.96
N ASN A 112 9.04 5.96 11.10
CA ASN A 112 9.17 7.41 11.34
C ASN A 112 9.88 8.28 10.27
N LYS A 113 10.30 7.76 9.11
CA LYS A 113 10.97 8.59 8.07
C LYS A 113 10.03 9.43 7.19
N LEU A 114 8.75 9.48 7.52
CA LEU A 114 7.77 10.32 6.84
C LEU A 114 8.09 11.83 6.95
N ALA A 115 8.85 12.25 7.97
CA ALA A 115 9.32 13.62 8.07
C ALA A 115 10.46 13.96 7.08
N GLU A 116 11.02 12.97 6.37
CA GLU A 116 12.19 13.13 5.49
C GLU A 116 11.82 13.29 4.01
N GLY A 117 10.52 13.38 3.70
CA GLY A 117 10.03 13.56 2.33
C GLY A 117 10.65 14.78 1.67
N LYS A 118 11.23 14.59 0.48
CA LYS A 118 11.80 15.70 -0.29
C LYS A 118 10.76 16.23 -1.25
N ALA A 119 10.41 17.51 -1.11
CA ALA A 119 9.56 18.19 -2.07
C ALA A 119 10.22 18.19 -3.46
N ARG A 120 9.47 17.74 -4.47
CA ARG A 120 9.89 17.64 -5.86
C ARG A 120 8.74 17.98 -6.79
N GLU A 121 9.09 18.46 -7.98
CA GLU A 121 8.19 18.49 -9.13
C GLU A 121 8.51 17.28 -10.00
N LEU A 122 7.50 16.45 -10.23
CA LEU A 122 7.63 15.22 -11.00
C LEU A 122 6.88 15.38 -12.31
N ASN A 123 7.56 15.00 -13.41
CA ASN A 123 6.98 14.99 -14.74
C ASN A 123 6.35 13.64 -15.01
N PHE A 124 5.06 13.63 -15.32
CA PHE A 124 4.32 12.44 -15.70
C PHE A 124 3.88 12.53 -17.16
N SER A 125 3.98 11.40 -17.87
CA SER A 125 3.53 11.29 -19.26
C SER A 125 2.11 10.73 -19.34
N SER A 126 1.35 11.20 -20.32
CA SER A 126 0.03 10.68 -20.66
C SER A 126 0.09 9.16 -20.92
N GLY A 127 -0.92 8.44 -20.44
CA GLY A 127 -1.04 6.99 -20.51
C GLY A 127 -0.23 6.23 -19.45
N MET A 128 0.56 6.90 -18.62
CA MET A 128 1.28 6.24 -17.53
C MET A 128 0.30 5.68 -16.50
N ILE A 129 0.52 4.43 -16.09
CA ILE A 129 -0.22 3.79 -15.00
C ILE A 129 0.70 3.69 -13.78
N LEU A 130 0.22 4.19 -12.65
CA LEU A 130 0.91 4.22 -11.37
C LEU A 130 0.23 3.28 -10.38
N ASP A 131 1.04 2.60 -9.57
CA ASP A 131 0.57 1.72 -8.51
C ASP A 131 0.27 2.52 -7.25
N VAL A 132 -1.02 2.62 -6.91
CA VAL A 132 -1.47 3.32 -5.70
C VAL A 132 -1.36 2.36 -4.53
N VAL A 133 -0.62 2.76 -3.51
CA VAL A 133 -0.31 1.95 -2.33
C VAL A 133 -1.42 2.11 -1.29
N CYS A 134 -1.71 3.35 -0.90
CA CYS A 134 -2.81 3.67 -0.01
C CYS A 134 -3.29 5.11 -0.18
N TYR A 135 -4.45 5.39 0.40
CA TYR A 135 -4.88 6.75 0.70
C TYR A 135 -4.16 7.23 1.96
N ALA A 136 -3.70 8.47 1.95
CA ALA A 136 -3.14 9.15 3.12
C ALA A 136 -4.16 10.16 3.69
N ALA A 137 -3.86 10.73 4.85
CA ALA A 137 -4.65 11.83 5.44
C ALA A 137 -4.69 13.04 4.48
N GLU A 138 -5.58 14.00 4.76
CA GLU A 138 -5.67 15.28 4.02
C GLU A 138 -5.92 15.12 2.50
N GLY A 139 -6.48 13.97 2.10
CA GLY A 139 -6.73 13.69 0.69
C GLY A 139 -5.45 13.53 -0.12
N TYR A 140 -4.40 12.93 0.43
CA TYR A 140 -3.22 12.54 -0.34
C TYR A 140 -3.31 11.08 -0.81
N TYR A 141 -2.59 10.75 -1.88
CA TYR A 141 -2.34 9.38 -2.32
C TYR A 141 -0.86 9.08 -2.18
N ILE A 142 -0.56 7.85 -1.75
CA ILE A 142 0.78 7.29 -1.79
C ILE A 142 0.83 6.30 -2.94
N PHE A 143 1.80 6.45 -3.84
CA PHE A 143 2.02 5.53 -4.95
C PHE A 143 3.50 5.17 -5.10
N ARG A 144 3.78 4.07 -5.79
CA ARG A 144 5.14 3.60 -6.08
C ARG A 144 5.53 3.98 -7.51
N HIS A 145 6.69 4.60 -7.68
CA HIS A 145 7.26 4.92 -8.99
C HIS A 145 8.79 4.90 -8.90
N LEU A 146 9.46 4.19 -9.82
CA LEU A 146 10.94 4.10 -9.88
C LEU A 146 11.58 3.73 -8.52
N ASP A 147 11.00 2.75 -7.82
CA ASP A 147 11.43 2.30 -6.48
C ASP A 147 11.43 3.39 -5.40
N LYS A 148 10.67 4.46 -5.61
CA LYS A 148 10.35 5.47 -4.61
C LYS A 148 8.87 5.42 -4.28
N TYR A 149 8.57 5.89 -3.09
CA TYR A 149 7.21 6.23 -2.73
C TYR A 149 6.99 7.72 -2.91
N ILE A 150 5.83 8.08 -3.43
CA ILE A 150 5.49 9.46 -3.72
C ILE A 150 4.13 9.75 -3.09
N GLU A 151 4.06 10.84 -2.33
CA GLU A 151 2.84 11.37 -1.75
C GLU A 151 2.42 12.62 -2.52
N MET A 152 1.23 12.58 -3.12
CA MET A 152 0.66 13.69 -3.90
C MET A 152 -0.79 13.96 -3.53
N GLY A 153 -1.29 15.16 -3.81
CA GLY A 153 -2.69 15.52 -3.59
C GLY A 153 -3.65 14.70 -4.45
N SER A 154 -4.83 14.40 -3.90
CA SER A 154 -5.83 13.53 -4.54
C SER A 154 -6.53 14.16 -5.75
N SER A 155 -6.48 15.49 -5.85
CA SER A 155 -7.28 16.28 -6.78
C SER A 155 -6.44 16.96 -7.86
N HIS A 156 -5.80 16.18 -8.74
CA HIS A 156 -5.24 16.70 -9.99
C HIS A 156 -6.15 16.39 -11.17
N LYS A 157 -6.35 17.36 -12.08
CA LYS A 157 -7.19 17.17 -13.27
C LYS A 157 -6.57 16.19 -14.29
N CYS A 158 -5.26 15.99 -14.22
CA CYS A 158 -4.53 15.11 -15.14
C CYS A 158 -4.54 13.63 -14.72
N GLN A 159 -5.28 13.23 -13.69
CA GLN A 159 -5.27 11.86 -13.18
C GLN A 159 -6.65 11.24 -13.07
N ARG A 160 -6.74 9.92 -13.22
CA ARG A 160 -7.96 9.13 -13.06
C ARG A 160 -7.68 7.85 -12.29
N MET A 161 -8.42 7.61 -11.22
CA MET A 161 -8.36 6.33 -10.51
C MET A 161 -9.04 5.25 -11.35
N LEU A 162 -8.30 4.21 -11.73
CA LEU A 162 -8.82 3.03 -12.43
C LEU A 162 -9.26 1.95 -11.45
N ALA A 163 -8.53 1.78 -10.35
CA ALA A 163 -8.85 0.84 -9.29
C ALA A 163 -8.37 1.40 -7.94
N SER A 164 -9.22 1.39 -6.92
CA SER A 164 -8.83 1.78 -5.58
C SER A 164 -7.92 0.72 -4.93
N PRO A 165 -6.90 1.13 -4.15
CA PRO A 165 -6.15 0.18 -3.32
C PRO A 165 -7.08 -0.46 -2.27
N GLN A 166 -6.79 -1.70 -1.92
CA GLN A 166 -7.43 -2.40 -0.81
C GLN A 166 -6.44 -2.45 0.35
N THR A 167 -6.83 -1.84 1.46
CA THR A 167 -5.99 -1.71 2.65
C THR A 167 -6.75 -2.13 3.90
N GLU A 168 -6.01 -2.59 4.89
CA GLU A 168 -6.52 -2.78 6.25
C GLU A 168 -5.83 -1.80 7.19
N TRP A 169 -6.57 -1.26 8.14
CA TRP A 169 -5.99 -0.42 9.18
C TRP A 169 -5.88 -1.20 10.49
N TRP A 170 -4.70 -1.15 11.08
CA TRP A 170 -4.32 -1.89 12.27
C TRP A 170 -3.75 -0.94 13.31
N VAL A 171 -4.07 -1.19 14.57
CA VAL A 171 -3.62 -0.40 15.71
C VAL A 171 -3.08 -1.33 16.79
N ARG A 172 -1.99 -0.93 17.43
CA ARG A 172 -1.40 -1.68 18.54
C ARG A 172 -1.99 -1.17 19.84
N ILE A 173 -2.81 -2.02 20.48
CA ILE A 173 -3.50 -1.68 21.72
C ILE A 173 -2.54 -1.77 22.90
N THR A 174 -2.68 -0.83 23.83
CA THR A 174 -1.93 -0.79 25.08
C THR A 174 -2.86 -0.85 26.30
N ILE A 175 -2.47 -1.61 27.32
CA ILE A 175 -3.11 -1.62 28.65
C ILE A 175 -2.02 -1.33 29.68
N ASP A 176 -2.26 -0.36 30.56
CA ASP A 176 -1.26 0.13 31.53
C ASP A 176 0.09 0.43 30.86
N ASP A 177 0.05 1.14 29.72
CA ASP A 177 1.17 1.50 28.86
C ASP A 177 1.98 0.33 28.29
N LYS A 178 1.47 -0.90 28.35
CA LYS A 178 2.09 -2.09 27.78
C LYS A 178 1.37 -2.54 26.52
N PRO A 179 2.06 -2.76 25.39
CA PRO A 179 1.45 -3.29 24.19
C PRO A 179 0.97 -4.72 24.44
N ILE A 180 -0.28 -5.01 24.10
CA ILE A 180 -0.89 -6.34 24.26
C ILE A 180 -1.12 -7.08 22.94
N GLY A 181 -1.12 -6.35 21.83
CA GLY A 181 -1.31 -6.92 20.49
C GLY A 181 -1.88 -5.90 19.51
N TRP A 182 -2.00 -6.34 18.27
CA TRP A 182 -2.62 -5.58 17.19
C TRP A 182 -4.08 -5.96 17.04
N VAL A 183 -4.90 -4.98 16.71
CA VAL A 183 -6.32 -5.14 16.38
C VAL A 183 -6.58 -4.46 15.04
N ARG A 184 -7.41 -5.09 14.20
CA ARG A 184 -7.89 -4.50 12.96
C ARG A 184 -9.05 -3.55 13.24
N VAL A 185 -9.02 -2.36 12.66
CA VAL A 185 -10.12 -1.40 12.68
C VAL A 185 -10.93 -1.58 11.41
N ASP A 186 -12.19 -1.99 11.54
CA ASP A 186 -13.04 -2.41 10.41
C ASP A 186 -14.51 -2.00 10.54
N GLU A 187 -14.85 -1.09 11.46
CA GLU A 187 -16.21 -0.59 11.73
C GLU A 187 -17.22 -1.63 12.23
N GLU A 188 -16.94 -2.92 12.09
CA GLU A 188 -17.78 -4.01 12.60
C GLU A 188 -17.49 -4.28 14.08
N ARG A 189 -16.21 -4.29 14.47
CA ARG A 189 -15.76 -4.62 15.84
C ARG A 189 -15.10 -3.46 16.55
N VAL A 190 -14.31 -2.71 15.82
CA VAL A 190 -13.63 -1.49 16.29
C VAL A 190 -13.87 -0.38 15.29
N SER A 191 -14.30 0.79 15.77
CA SER A 191 -14.59 1.95 14.93
C SER A 191 -13.92 3.21 15.48
N VAL A 192 -13.77 4.21 14.60
CA VAL A 192 -13.39 5.57 15.01
C VAL A 192 -14.62 6.27 15.56
N VAL A 193 -14.55 6.73 16.81
CA VAL A 193 -15.66 7.42 17.49
C VAL A 193 -15.43 8.92 17.65
N ASP A 194 -14.17 9.36 17.62
CA ASP A 194 -13.78 10.76 17.75
C ASP A 194 -12.37 11.00 17.18
N ARG A 195 -11.93 12.25 17.08
CA ARG A 195 -10.58 12.64 16.65
C ARG A 195 -10.02 13.77 17.54
N ARG A 196 -8.76 13.63 17.93
CA ARG A 196 -8.02 14.66 18.69
C ARG A 196 -7.18 15.50 17.72
N PHE A 197 -7.28 16.82 17.84
CA PHE A 197 -6.55 17.81 17.04
C PHE A 197 -5.56 18.59 17.91
#